data_AF-A0A6A3RDQ2-F1
#
_entry.id   AF-A0A6A3RDQ2-F1
#
_cell.length_a   1.000
_cell.length_b   1.000
_cell.length_c   1.000
_cell.angle_alpha   90.00
_cell.angle_beta   90.00
_cell.angle_gamma   90.00
#
_symmetry.space_group_name_H-M   'P 1'
#
loop_
_entity.id
_entity.type
_entity.pdbx_description
1 polymer ?
#
loop_
_entity_poly.entity_id
_entity_poly.type
_entity_poly.pdbx_seq_one_letter_code
_entity_poly.pdbx_strand_id
1 'polypeptide(L)'
;MLLFSTTHVNAECCDVHIVFARGSGELPGLGICGGPLVKGITSNLEGMSVSSYTVNYLASVAQTSAGPGATDMTKHVVAVAQQCPKTVFVLGGYSQGASVTDISISIKTMLGMG
;
A
#
# COMPACT_ATOMS: atom_id res chain seq x y z
N MET A 1 -22.13 -29.81 21.43
CA MET A 1 -21.05 -28.91 21.87
C MET A 1 -20.39 -28.36 20.61
N LEU A 2 -20.89 -27.22 20.12
CA LEU A 2 -20.39 -26.57 18.90
C LEU A 2 -19.26 -25.64 19.31
N LEU A 3 -18.02 -26.02 18.96
CA LEU A 3 -16.86 -25.15 19.12
C LEU A 3 -16.92 -24.10 18.01
N PHE A 4 -17.32 -22.88 18.35
CA PHE A 4 -17.05 -21.73 17.50
C PHE A 4 -15.54 -21.46 17.59
N SER A 5 -14.80 -21.80 16.54
CA SER A 5 -13.48 -21.22 16.34
C SER A 5 -13.67 -19.72 16.17
N THR A 6 -13.35 -18.95 17.20
CA THR A 6 -13.11 -17.52 17.06
C THR A 6 -11.93 -17.38 16.11
N THR A 7 -12.19 -16.94 14.87
CA THR A 7 -11.14 -16.40 14.01
C THR A 7 -10.60 -15.16 14.71
N HIS A 8 -9.54 -15.33 15.49
CA HIS A 8 -8.66 -14.22 15.82
C HIS A 8 -8.12 -13.72 14.48
N VAL A 9 -8.60 -12.57 14.02
CA VAL A 9 -7.80 -11.74 13.11
C VAL A 9 -6.70 -11.12 13.97
N ASN A 10 -5.79 -11.96 14.45
CA ASN A 10 -4.42 -11.50 14.59
C ASN A 10 -4.02 -11.27 13.14
N ALA A 11 -3.63 -10.05 12.76
CA ALA A 11 -3.08 -9.84 11.44
C ALA A 11 -1.76 -10.64 11.42
N GLU A 12 -1.82 -11.93 11.10
CA GLU A 12 -0.65 -12.76 10.93
C GLU A 12 0.22 -12.04 9.92
N CYS A 13 1.43 -11.72 10.36
CA CYS A 13 2.41 -11.03 9.54
C CYS A 13 2.49 -11.72 8.18
N CYS A 14 2.12 -11.00 7.14
CA CYS A 14 2.20 -11.55 5.79
C CYS A 14 3.65 -11.60 5.36
N ASP A 15 4.00 -12.60 4.56
CA ASP A 15 5.31 -12.71 3.93
C ASP A 15 5.57 -11.51 3.02
N VAL A 16 4.54 -11.10 2.26
CA VAL A 16 4.58 -9.94 1.37
C VAL A 16 3.41 -9.00 1.63
N HIS A 17 3.71 -7.71 1.76
CA HIS A 17 2.72 -6.66 1.93
C HIS A 17 2.87 -5.58 0.85
N ILE A 18 1.85 -5.47 0.00
CA ILE A 18 1.84 -4.55 -1.14
C ILE A 18 1.16 -3.25 -0.72
N VAL A 19 1.85 -2.11 -0.79
CA VAL A 19 1.31 -0.80 -0.43
C VAL A 19 1.25 0.05 -1.70
N PHE A 20 0.04 0.35 -2.17
CA PHE A 20 -0.15 0.95 -3.49
C PHE A 20 -0.92 2.27 -3.44
N ALA A 21 -0.36 3.31 -4.08
CA ALA A 21 -1.00 4.60 -4.28
C ALA A 21 -1.60 4.72 -5.70
N ARG A 22 -2.92 4.90 -5.76
CA ARG A 22 -3.66 5.09 -7.02
C ARG A 22 -3.28 6.40 -7.74
N GLY A 23 -3.77 6.59 -8.95
CA GLY A 23 -3.59 7.82 -9.75
C GLY A 23 -4.63 8.90 -9.45
N SER A 24 -4.39 10.09 -9.99
CA SER A 24 -5.29 11.24 -9.86
C SER A 24 -6.70 10.94 -10.38
N GLY A 25 -7.72 11.35 -9.62
CA GLY A 25 -9.13 11.20 -9.97
C GLY A 25 -9.68 9.78 -9.80
N GLU A 26 -8.83 8.79 -9.45
CA GLU A 26 -9.30 7.44 -9.20
C GLU A 26 -10.10 7.34 -7.90
N LEU A 27 -11.16 6.52 -7.90
CA LEU A 27 -11.94 6.21 -6.71
C LEU A 27 -11.08 5.50 -5.65
N PRO A 28 -11.45 5.58 -4.35
CA PRO A 28 -10.75 4.84 -3.30
C PRO A 28 -10.59 3.36 -3.64
N GLY A 29 -9.38 2.83 -3.45
CA GLY A 29 -9.00 1.48 -3.85
C GLY A 29 -7.60 1.42 -4.46
N LEU A 30 -7.29 0.29 -5.11
CA LEU A 30 -6.00 0.06 -5.77
C LEU A 30 -5.85 0.79 -7.13
N GLY A 31 -6.95 1.34 -7.68
CA GLY A 31 -6.96 1.94 -9.00
C GLY A 31 -6.74 0.94 -10.15
N ILE A 32 -6.66 1.46 -11.36
CA ILE A 32 -6.56 0.69 -12.60
C ILE A 32 -5.25 -0.12 -12.69
N CYS A 33 -4.17 0.38 -12.10
CA CYS A 33 -2.88 -0.29 -12.12
C CYS A 33 -2.63 -1.19 -10.91
N GLY A 34 -3.06 -0.79 -9.71
CA GLY A 34 -2.76 -1.54 -8.49
C GLY A 34 -3.53 -2.86 -8.40
N GLY A 35 -4.77 -2.91 -8.89
CA GLY A 35 -5.57 -4.14 -8.89
C GLY A 35 -4.90 -5.29 -9.65
N PRO A 36 -4.57 -5.09 -10.95
CA PRO A 36 -3.82 -6.06 -11.72
C PRO A 36 -2.44 -6.40 -11.14
N LEU A 37 -1.72 -5.42 -10.57
CA LEU A 37 -0.43 -5.66 -9.93
C LEU A 37 -0.56 -6.60 -8.73
N VAL A 38 -1.48 -6.32 -7.80
CA VAL A 38 -1.72 -7.16 -6.62
C VAL A 38 -2.12 -8.57 -7.05
N LYS A 39 -3.07 -8.68 -7.99
CA LYS A 39 -3.49 -9.99 -8.52
C LYS A 39 -2.31 -10.77 -9.12
N GLY A 40 -1.46 -10.10 -9.90
CA GLY A 40 -0.29 -10.70 -10.52
C GLY A 40 0.72 -11.21 -9.49
N ILE A 41 1.07 -10.39 -8.49
CA ILE A 41 2.01 -10.78 -7.42
C ILE A 41 1.45 -11.96 -6.63
N THR A 42 0.20 -11.88 -6.16
CA THR A 42 -0.43 -12.96 -5.40
C THR A 42 -0.47 -14.28 -6.18
N SER A 43 -0.70 -14.22 -7.50
CA SER A 43 -0.74 -15.43 -8.34
C SER A 43 0.64 -16.04 -8.61
N ASN A 44 1.72 -15.28 -8.50
CA ASN A 44 3.09 -15.77 -8.76
C ASN A 44 3.84 -16.17 -7.49
N LEU A 45 3.31 -15.85 -6.31
CA LEU A 45 3.91 -16.17 -5.01
C LEU A 45 3.10 -17.25 -4.29
N GLU A 46 2.89 -18.37 -4.98
CA GLU A 46 2.20 -19.52 -4.38
C GLU A 46 2.93 -20.00 -3.11
N GLY A 47 2.15 -20.30 -2.07
CA GLY A 47 2.68 -20.72 -0.77
C GLY A 47 3.16 -19.58 0.14
N MET A 48 3.12 -18.32 -0.32
CA MET A 48 3.35 -17.13 0.51
C MET A 48 2.02 -16.43 0.84
N SER A 49 1.95 -15.88 2.05
CA SER A 49 0.87 -14.98 2.44
C SER A 49 1.10 -13.58 1.86
N VAL A 50 0.16 -13.12 1.04
CA VAL A 50 0.21 -11.80 0.39
C VAL A 50 -0.98 -10.97 0.84
N SER A 51 -0.71 -9.77 1.34
CA SER A 51 -1.74 -8.77 1.65
C SER A 51 -1.48 -7.47 0.89
N SER A 52 -2.49 -6.59 0.85
CA SER A 52 -2.37 -5.29 0.22
C SER A 52 -3.01 -4.18 1.05
N TYR A 53 -2.48 -2.97 0.89
CA TYR A 53 -2.99 -1.74 1.45
C TYR A 53 -3.13 -0.69 0.35
N THR A 54 -4.27 -0.03 0.33
CA THR A 54 -4.56 1.09 -0.56
C THR A 54 -4.24 2.38 0.18
N VAL A 55 -3.27 3.15 -0.30
CA VAL A 55 -2.90 4.42 0.34
C VAL A 55 -4.12 5.33 0.44
N ASN A 56 -4.38 5.78 1.67
CA ASN A 56 -5.56 6.55 2.02
C ASN A 56 -5.29 8.05 1.86
N TYR A 57 -5.60 8.55 0.68
CA TYR A 57 -5.43 9.96 0.33
C TYR A 57 -6.43 10.37 -0.75
N LEU A 58 -6.56 11.67 -1.00
CA LEU A 58 -7.58 12.21 -1.91
C LEU A 58 -7.38 11.82 -3.38
N ALA A 59 -6.14 11.59 -3.82
CA ALA A 59 -5.80 11.45 -5.24
C ALA A 59 -6.39 12.58 -6.09
N SER A 60 -6.30 13.83 -5.61
CA SER A 60 -6.89 15.00 -6.26
C SER A 60 -6.35 15.19 -7.67
N VAL A 61 -7.23 15.51 -8.62
CA VAL A 61 -6.84 15.89 -9.99
C VAL A 61 -5.94 17.13 -10.04
N ALA A 62 -5.98 17.98 -9.01
CA ALA A 62 -5.11 19.15 -8.89
C ALA A 62 -3.65 18.81 -8.53
N GLN A 63 -3.32 17.54 -8.30
CA GLN A 63 -1.96 17.08 -7.95
C GLN A 63 -1.38 17.60 -6.64
N THR A 64 -2.25 18.04 -5.72
CA THR A 64 -1.86 18.58 -4.40
C THR A 64 -1.79 17.54 -3.28
N SER A 65 -2.19 16.29 -3.53
CA SER A 65 -2.33 15.28 -2.47
C SER A 65 -1.17 14.29 -2.36
N ALA A 66 -0.10 14.43 -3.16
CA ALA A 66 1.04 13.50 -3.10
C ALA A 66 1.74 13.48 -1.73
N GLY A 67 1.98 14.64 -1.11
CA GLY A 67 2.57 14.72 0.24
C GLY A 67 1.73 14.03 1.33
N PRO A 68 0.42 14.32 1.45
CA PRO A 68 -0.48 13.59 2.34
C PRO A 68 -0.50 12.08 2.09
N GLY A 69 -0.50 11.64 0.82
CA GLY A 69 -0.43 10.22 0.49
C GLY A 69 0.89 9.58 0.92
N ALA A 70 2.02 10.28 0.78
CA ALA A 70 3.31 9.79 1.24
C ALA A 70 3.35 9.65 2.77
N THR A 71 2.75 10.60 3.48
CA THR A 71 2.61 10.54 4.95
C THR A 71 1.81 9.30 5.38
N ASP A 72 0.72 9.00 4.69
CA ASP A 72 -0.10 7.81 4.95
C ASP A 72 0.66 6.52 4.65
N MET A 73 1.29 6.42 3.46
CA MET A 73 2.12 5.29 3.08
C MET A 73 3.24 5.01 4.10
N THR A 74 3.99 6.05 4.50
CA THR A 74 5.08 5.92 5.48
C THR A 74 4.55 5.47 6.85
N LYS A 75 3.45 6.06 7.33
CA LYS A 75 2.85 5.66 8.61
C LYS A 75 2.44 4.19 8.59
N HIS A 76 1.80 3.75 7.52
CA HIS A 76 1.36 2.36 7.38
C HIS A 76 2.53 1.38 7.33
N VAL A 77 3.53 1.65 6.48
CA VAL A 77 4.73 0.81 6.36
C VAL A 77 5.47 0.71 7.69
N VAL A 78 5.69 1.83 8.38
CA VAL A 78 6.36 1.83 9.70
C VAL A 78 5.57 1.03 10.73
N ALA A 79 4.24 1.21 10.78
CA ALA A 79 3.40 0.48 11.72
C ALA A 79 3.44 -1.03 11.49
N VAL A 80 3.37 -1.47 10.22
CA VAL A 80 3.46 -2.90 9.86
C VAL A 80 4.87 -3.41 10.13
N ALA A 81 5.93 -2.67 9.80
CA ALA A 81 7.31 -3.12 10.01
C ALA A 81 7.65 -3.28 11.51
N GLN A 82 7.07 -2.45 12.38
CA GLN A 82 7.22 -2.57 13.84
C GLN A 82 6.54 -3.83 14.38
N GLN A 83 5.38 -4.19 13.83
CA GLN A 83 4.62 -5.37 14.26
C GLN A 83 5.15 -6.66 13.61
N CYS A 84 5.63 -6.54 12.38
CA CYS A 84 5.97 -7.64 11.47
C CYS A 84 7.32 -7.37 10.78
N PRO A 85 8.45 -7.47 11.52
CA PRO A 85 9.76 -7.08 11.02
C PRO A 85 10.31 -7.98 9.90
N LYS A 86 9.66 -9.11 9.61
CA LYS A 86 10.03 -10.03 8.51
C LYS A 86 9.22 -9.83 7.23
N THR A 87 8.19 -8.98 7.26
CA THR A 87 7.35 -8.71 6.09
C THR A 87 8.18 -8.01 5.01
N VAL A 88 8.12 -8.53 3.79
CA VAL A 88 8.68 -7.87 2.61
C VAL A 88 7.65 -6.88 2.07
N PHE A 89 8.06 -5.62 1.93
CA PHE A 89 7.20 -4.58 1.38
C PHE A 89 7.39 -4.42 -0.12
N VAL A 90 6.26 -4.35 -0.85
CA VAL A 90 6.23 -3.91 -2.24
C VAL A 90 5.53 -2.57 -2.28
N LEU A 91 6.30 -1.49 -2.40
CA LEU A 91 5.76 -0.14 -2.52
C LEU A 91 5.57 0.21 -3.99
N GLY A 92 4.42 0.76 -4.34
CA GLY A 92 4.17 1.16 -5.72
C GLY A 92 3.12 2.26 -5.84
N GLY A 93 3.10 2.88 -7.01
CA GLY A 93 2.05 3.82 -7.35
C GLY A 93 2.06 4.20 -8.81
N TYR A 94 0.97 4.84 -9.24
CA TYR A 94 0.76 5.23 -10.62
C TYR A 94 0.45 6.72 -10.74
N SER A 95 1.02 7.41 -11.74
CA SER A 95 0.82 8.85 -11.96
C SER A 95 1.17 9.66 -10.69
N GLN A 96 0.25 10.43 -10.11
CA GLN A 96 0.46 11.09 -8.81
C GLN A 96 0.82 10.11 -7.68
N GLY A 97 0.31 8.87 -7.73
CA GLY A 97 0.67 7.81 -6.78
C GLY A 97 2.14 7.37 -6.90
N ALA A 98 2.76 7.53 -8.07
CA ALA A 98 4.21 7.33 -8.20
C ALA A 98 4.95 8.39 -7.37
N SER A 99 4.50 9.65 -7.42
CA SER A 99 5.07 10.70 -6.57
C SER A 99 4.84 10.48 -5.08
N VAL A 100 3.67 9.93 -4.68
CA VAL A 100 3.44 9.47 -3.31
C VAL A 100 4.52 8.46 -2.89
N THR A 101 4.79 7.49 -3.75
CA THR A 101 5.78 6.43 -3.50
C THR A 101 7.18 7.01 -3.40
N ASP A 102 7.61 7.82 -4.37
CA ASP A 102 8.92 8.48 -4.38
C ASP A 102 9.15 9.30 -3.10
N ILE A 103 8.21 10.16 -2.71
CA ILE A 103 8.31 10.98 -1.50
C ILE A 103 8.46 10.08 -0.25
N SER A 104 7.70 8.98 -0.17
CA SER A 104 7.73 8.08 1.00
C SER A 104 9.10 7.42 1.23
N ILE A 105 9.88 7.23 0.15
CA ILE A 105 11.24 6.67 0.19
C ILE A 105 12.32 7.74 -0.02
N SER A 106 11.97 9.02 0.20
CA SER A 106 12.86 10.18 0.12
C SER A 106 13.50 10.44 -1.25
N ILE A 107 12.84 10.00 -2.33
CA ILE A 107 13.16 10.42 -3.70
C ILE A 107 12.50 11.78 -3.95
N LYS A 108 13.29 12.74 -4.45
CA LYS A 108 12.77 14.06 -4.77
C LYS A 108 11.82 14.00 -5.96
N THR A 109 10.63 14.57 -5.80
CA THR A 109 9.67 14.79 -6.88
C THR A 109 9.44 16.29 -7.08
N MET A 110 8.94 16.67 -8.25
CA MET A 110 8.56 18.06 -8.53
C MET A 110 7.23 18.46 -7.85
N LEU A 111 6.55 17.52 -7.18
CA LEU A 111 5.18 17.67 -6.64
C LEU A 111 5.13 17.78 -5.10
N GLY A 112 6.29 17.82 -4.44
CA GLY A 112 6.38 18.03 -3.00
C GLY A 112 7.77 17.69 -2.46
N MET A 113 8.21 18.46 -1.45
CA MET A 113 9.29 18.03 -0.55
C MET A 113 8.65 17.21 0.58
N GLY A 114 9.24 16.05 0.87
CA GLY A 114 8.90 15.26 2.06
C GLY A 114 9.17 16.01 3.36
#